data_AF-A0A557XIJ6-F1
#
_entry.id   AF-A0A557XIJ6-F1
#
_cell.length_a   1.000
_cell.length_b   1.000
_cell.length_c   1.000
_cell.angle_alpha   90.00
_cell.angle_beta   90.00
_cell.angle_gamma   90.00
#
_symmetry.space_group_name_H-M   'P 1'
#
loop_
_entity.id
_entity.type
_entity.pdbx_description
1 polymer ?
#
loop_
_entity_poly.entity_id
_entity_poly.type
_entity_poly.pdbx_seq_one_letter_code
_entity_poly.pdbx_strand_id
1 'polypeptide(L)'
;MTLKTDHIDARHLHSRPLHTPRLRLKAKAPQSGYVDGAWWPHSTNLTAELPDLLSVLSVRLGPIGRVIYNVNEWATPPVKFATGGRMVRLDGYRLQPASTVEVLGLDRTKIVLLVVSPSAEPDQAHAIMMIAASSDNASPVAGLLMISPEERETRG
;
A
#
# COMPACT_ATOMS: atom_id res chain seq x y z
N MET A 1 8.29 47.22 -19.18
CA MET A 1 9.20 46.36 -18.39
C MET A 1 8.61 46.19 -17.00
N THR A 2 8.11 44.99 -16.67
CA THR A 2 8.09 44.50 -15.28
C THR A 2 7.88 42.99 -15.32
N LEU A 3 8.96 42.24 -15.05
CA LEU A 3 8.89 40.84 -14.71
C LEU A 3 8.05 40.69 -13.43
N LYS A 4 7.09 39.78 -13.43
CA LYS A 4 6.49 39.30 -12.19
C LYS A 4 6.99 37.88 -11.95
N THR A 5 8.17 37.82 -11.33
CA THR A 5 8.78 36.61 -10.79
C THR A 5 7.86 36.03 -9.72
N ASP A 6 7.43 34.80 -9.98
CA ASP A 6 7.56 33.64 -9.09
C ASP A 6 7.40 33.87 -7.57
N HIS A 7 6.28 33.37 -7.05
CA HIS A 7 6.28 32.67 -5.77
C HIS A 7 5.34 31.47 -5.89
N ILE A 8 5.93 30.36 -6.35
CA ILE A 8 5.38 29.03 -6.19
C ILE A 8 5.31 28.79 -4.68
N ASP A 9 4.11 28.81 -4.08
CA ASP A 9 3.94 28.35 -2.70
C ASP A 9 4.21 26.84 -2.69
N ALA A 10 5.48 26.50 -2.52
CA ALA A 10 6.03 25.15 -2.48
C ALA A 10 5.71 24.46 -1.15
N ARG A 11 4.48 24.58 -0.67
CA ARG A 11 3.93 23.63 0.27
C ARG A 11 3.41 22.50 -0.60
N HIS A 12 4.23 21.47 -0.77
CA HIS A 12 3.77 20.18 -1.28
C HIS A 12 2.46 19.85 -0.56
N LEU A 13 1.33 20.11 -1.25
CA LEU A 13 0.02 19.73 -0.78
C LEU A 13 0.00 18.22 -0.85
N HIS A 14 0.50 17.58 0.20
CA HIS A 14 0.11 16.23 0.54
C HIS A 14 -1.42 16.31 0.64
N SER A 15 -2.11 15.91 -0.42
CA SER A 15 -3.56 15.91 -0.48
C SER A 15 -4.06 15.06 0.67
N ARG A 16 -4.56 15.69 1.73
CA ARG A 16 -5.06 14.97 2.92
C ARG A 16 -6.04 13.90 2.44
N PRO A 17 -5.91 12.66 2.95
CA PRO A 17 -6.74 11.58 2.46
C PRO A 17 -8.22 11.89 2.71
N LEU A 18 -9.05 11.68 1.70
CA LEU A 18 -10.50 11.84 1.79
C LEU A 18 -11.11 10.75 2.68
N HIS A 19 -10.57 9.53 2.58
CA HIS A 19 -10.87 8.40 3.44
C HIS A 19 -9.59 7.93 4.13
N THR A 20 -9.64 7.68 5.44
CA THR A 20 -8.46 7.16 6.15
C THR A 20 -8.17 5.74 5.65
N PRO A 21 -7.04 5.49 4.97
CA PRO A 21 -6.76 4.17 4.45
C PRO A 21 -6.57 3.21 5.64
N ARG A 22 -7.21 2.03 5.56
CA ARG A 22 -7.01 0.95 6.54
C ARG A 22 -5.61 0.36 6.32
N LEU A 23 -4.62 0.98 6.93
CA LEU A 23 -3.20 0.71 6.71
C LEU A 23 -2.51 0.40 8.03
N ARG A 24 -1.70 -0.66 8.05
CA ARG A 24 -0.78 -0.96 9.15
C ARG A 24 0.61 -1.21 8.60
N LEU A 25 1.58 -0.48 9.13
CA LEU A 25 2.98 -0.56 8.72
C LEU A 25 3.82 -1.06 9.90
N LYS A 26 4.85 -1.85 9.58
CA LYS A 26 5.91 -2.17 10.53
C LYS A 26 6.57 -0.87 11.05
N ALA A 27 7.04 -0.91 12.29
CA ALA A 27 7.85 0.16 12.85
C ALA A 27 9.15 0.32 12.01
N LYS A 28 9.70 1.53 11.96
CA LYS A 28 10.92 1.83 11.20
C LYS A 28 12.12 1.20 11.93
N ALA A 29 12.35 -0.09 11.68
CA ALA A 29 13.45 -0.91 12.17
C ALA A 29 14.03 -1.69 10.96
N PRO A 30 15.15 -2.43 11.06
CA PRO A 30 15.60 -3.29 9.97
C PRO A 30 14.45 -4.19 9.53
N GLN A 31 13.98 -4.00 8.30
CA GLN A 31 12.82 -4.71 7.78
C GLN A 31 13.19 -6.19 7.62
N SER A 32 12.56 -7.05 8.41
CA SER A 32 12.59 -8.51 8.23
C SER A 32 11.33 -8.93 7.45
N GLY A 33 11.48 -9.90 6.55
CA GLY A 33 10.38 -10.47 5.75
C GLY A 33 10.06 -9.77 4.43
N TYR A 34 9.09 -10.34 3.70
CA TYR A 34 8.74 -9.94 2.33
C TYR A 34 7.90 -8.65 2.23
N VAL A 35 7.15 -8.32 3.29
CA VAL A 35 6.23 -7.17 3.33
C VAL A 35 6.55 -6.22 4.48
N ASP A 36 6.31 -4.94 4.25
CA ASP A 36 6.49 -3.82 5.19
C ASP A 36 5.23 -3.48 5.99
N GLY A 37 4.12 -4.14 5.66
CA GLY A 37 2.83 -3.94 6.29
C GLY A 37 1.69 -4.53 5.48
N ALA A 38 0.47 -4.17 5.86
CA ALA A 38 -0.76 -4.55 5.17
C ALA A 38 -1.70 -3.37 4.99
N TRP A 39 -2.46 -3.44 3.90
CA TRP A 39 -3.47 -2.48 3.50
C TRP A 39 -4.77 -3.21 3.16
N TRP A 40 -5.88 -2.74 3.71
CA TRP A 40 -7.22 -3.25 3.44
C TRP A 40 -8.03 -2.22 2.62
N PRO A 41 -7.99 -2.27 1.27
CA PRO A 41 -8.79 -1.41 0.40
C PRO A 41 -10.27 -1.44 0.74
N HIS A 42 -10.99 -0.34 0.51
CA HIS A 42 -12.44 -0.30 0.60
C HIS A 42 -13.13 -0.93 -0.62
N SER A 43 -12.45 -0.95 -1.77
CA SER A 43 -12.98 -1.45 -3.04
C SER A 43 -11.90 -2.11 -3.91
N THR A 44 -12.31 -2.78 -4.97
CA THR A 44 -11.39 -3.32 -6.01
C THR A 44 -10.99 -2.27 -7.05
N ASN A 45 -11.37 -1.00 -6.86
CA ASN A 45 -11.02 0.09 -7.77
C ASN A 45 -9.73 0.77 -7.32
N LEU A 46 -8.60 0.34 -7.89
CA LEU A 46 -7.28 0.80 -7.49
C LEU A 46 -7.12 2.33 -7.57
N THR A 47 -7.64 2.98 -8.62
CA THR A 47 -7.48 4.44 -8.80
C THR A 47 -8.27 5.26 -7.78
N ALA A 48 -9.36 4.72 -7.25
CA ALA A 48 -10.12 5.36 -6.19
C ALA A 48 -9.38 5.29 -4.84
N GLU A 49 -8.66 4.20 -4.59
CA GLU A 49 -7.98 3.98 -3.31
C GLU A 49 -6.59 4.61 -3.24
N LEU A 50 -5.87 4.70 -4.37
CA LEU A 50 -4.49 5.15 -4.40
C LEU A 50 -4.27 6.57 -3.87
N PRO A 51 -5.11 7.58 -4.13
CA PRO A 51 -4.91 8.93 -3.59
C PRO A 51 -4.66 8.94 -2.08
N ASP A 52 -5.53 8.25 -1.34
CA ASP A 52 -5.50 8.24 0.12
C ASP A 52 -4.33 7.42 0.65
N LEU A 53 -4.08 6.26 0.06
CA LEU A 53 -2.94 5.42 0.39
C LEU A 53 -1.61 6.17 0.16
N LEU A 54 -1.45 6.78 -1.02
CA LEU A 54 -0.22 7.46 -1.41
C LEU A 54 0.01 8.74 -0.59
N SER A 55 -1.04 9.46 -0.20
CA SER A 55 -0.88 10.59 0.72
C SER A 55 -0.25 10.15 2.04
N VAL A 56 -0.67 9.03 2.62
CA VAL A 56 -0.12 8.56 3.90
C VAL A 56 1.31 8.04 3.72
N LEU A 57 1.58 7.26 2.67
CA LEU A 57 2.91 6.70 2.42
C LEU A 57 3.95 7.76 2.07
N SER A 58 3.54 8.88 1.45
CA SER A 58 4.44 9.98 1.09
C SER A 58 5.13 10.63 2.30
N VAL A 59 4.57 10.50 3.50
CA VAL A 59 5.21 10.95 4.75
C VAL A 59 6.48 10.15 5.04
N ARG A 60 6.54 8.87 4.64
CA ARG A 60 7.70 7.99 4.85
C ARG A 60 8.62 7.90 3.63
N LEU A 61 8.04 7.83 2.43
CA LEU A 61 8.75 7.64 1.16
C LEU A 61 9.12 8.96 0.45
N GLY A 62 8.59 10.09 0.92
CA GLY A 62 8.66 11.33 0.17
C GLY A 62 7.85 11.26 -1.14
N PRO A 63 8.28 11.96 -2.20
CA PRO A 63 7.63 11.94 -3.50
C PRO A 63 7.55 10.53 -4.10
N ILE A 64 6.34 10.09 -4.45
CA ILE A 64 6.08 8.77 -5.04
C ILE A 64 6.08 8.86 -6.56
N GLY A 65 6.81 7.95 -7.22
CA GLY A 65 6.90 7.92 -8.69
C GLY A 65 6.19 6.73 -9.34
N ARG A 66 6.05 5.62 -8.61
CA ARG A 66 5.60 4.35 -9.19
C ARG A 66 4.86 3.48 -8.17
N VAL A 67 3.82 2.82 -8.66
CA VAL A 67 3.08 1.77 -7.95
C VAL A 67 3.08 0.53 -8.83
N ILE A 68 3.47 -0.60 -8.26
CA ILE A 68 3.53 -1.90 -8.92
C ILE A 68 2.52 -2.83 -8.25
N TYR A 69 1.75 -3.58 -9.05
CA TYR A 69 0.67 -4.43 -8.56
C TYR A 69 0.47 -5.67 -9.45
N ASN A 70 -0.22 -6.68 -8.93
CA ASN A 70 -0.65 -7.81 -9.75
C ASN A 70 -1.89 -7.43 -10.58
N VAL A 71 -1.78 -7.49 -11.90
CA VAL A 71 -2.86 -7.07 -12.82
C VAL A 71 -4.11 -7.95 -12.74
N ASN A 72 -4.02 -9.16 -12.20
CA ASN A 72 -5.15 -10.07 -12.09
C ASN A 72 -6.09 -9.74 -10.91
N GLU A 73 -5.68 -8.84 -10.00
CA GLU A 73 -6.41 -8.55 -8.76
C GLU A 73 -7.18 -7.23 -8.77
N TRP A 74 -6.92 -6.38 -9.77
CA TRP A 74 -7.47 -5.03 -9.84
C TRP A 74 -8.19 -4.83 -11.17
N ALA A 75 -9.32 -4.11 -11.14
CA ALA A 75 -9.94 -3.63 -12.36
C ALA A 75 -8.95 -2.78 -13.15
N THR A 76 -8.84 -3.01 -14.47
CA THR A 76 -7.80 -2.44 -15.35
C THR A 76 -7.61 -0.93 -15.14
N PRO A 77 -6.57 -0.50 -14.40
CA PRO A 77 -6.37 0.91 -14.12
C PRO A 77 -5.62 1.56 -15.30
N PRO A 78 -5.65 2.90 -15.42
CA PRO A 78 -4.89 3.63 -16.42
C PRO A 78 -3.39 3.50 -16.18
N VAL A 79 -2.60 3.52 -17.26
CA VAL A 79 -1.12 3.37 -17.20
C VAL A 79 -0.44 4.47 -16.37
N LYS A 80 -1.06 5.65 -16.27
CA LYS A 80 -0.59 6.77 -15.45
C LYS A 80 -1.77 7.40 -14.73
N PHE A 81 -1.53 7.83 -13.51
CA PHE A 81 -2.54 8.40 -12.62
C PHE A 81 -2.01 9.68 -11.98
N ALA A 82 -2.79 10.75 -12.03
CA ALA A 82 -2.43 12.02 -11.39
C ALA A 82 -3.02 12.08 -9.97
N THR A 83 -2.17 12.31 -8.98
CA THR A 83 -2.57 12.47 -7.57
C THR A 83 -1.59 13.35 -6.82
N GLY A 84 -2.08 14.17 -5.88
CA GLY A 84 -1.23 15.10 -5.12
C GLY A 84 -0.42 16.05 -6.00
N GLY A 85 -0.97 16.45 -7.16
CA GLY A 85 -0.28 17.29 -8.15
C GLY A 85 0.86 16.59 -8.90
N ARG A 86 0.98 15.26 -8.81
CA ARG A 86 2.06 14.47 -9.43
C ARG A 86 1.50 13.32 -10.27
N MET A 87 2.28 12.96 -11.30
CA MET A 87 1.96 11.81 -12.14
C MET A 87 2.68 10.56 -11.60
N VAL A 88 1.89 9.59 -11.17
CA VAL A 88 2.35 8.29 -10.67
C VAL A 88 2.17 7.26 -11.78
N ARG A 89 3.19 6.44 -12.01
CA ARG A 89 3.10 5.32 -12.98
C ARG A 89 2.48 4.11 -12.30
N LEU A 90 1.49 3.50 -12.94
CA LEU A 90 0.87 2.26 -12.49
C LEU A 90 1.39 1.13 -13.39
N ASP A 91 2.20 0.25 -12.82
CA ASP A 91 2.81 -0.85 -13.55
C ASP A 91 2.23 -2.19 -13.06
N GLY A 92 1.27 -2.72 -13.83
CA GLY A 92 0.66 -4.01 -13.56
C GLY A 92 1.45 -5.17 -14.18
N TYR A 93 1.86 -6.14 -13.36
CA TYR A 93 2.54 -7.35 -13.84
C TYR A 93 1.78 -8.61 -13.45
N ARG A 94 1.69 -9.58 -14.35
CA ARG A 94 1.03 -10.87 -14.06
C ARG A 94 1.83 -11.76 -13.09
N LEU A 95 3.16 -11.60 -13.08
CA LEU A 95 4.10 -12.40 -12.28
C LEU A 95 4.39 -11.80 -10.89
N GLN A 96 3.83 -10.62 -10.57
CA GLN A 96 3.93 -10.09 -9.22
C GLN A 96 3.19 -11.01 -8.25
N PRO A 97 3.66 -11.22 -7.01
CA PRO A 97 2.93 -12.03 -6.06
C PRO A 97 1.52 -11.50 -5.86
N ALA A 98 0.56 -12.41 -5.83
CA ALA A 98 -0.82 -12.07 -5.51
C ALA A 98 -0.89 -11.40 -4.13
N SER A 99 -1.87 -10.53 -4.00
CA SER A 99 -2.22 -9.75 -2.84
C SER A 99 -1.08 -8.85 -2.40
N THR A 100 -0.34 -8.27 -3.36
CA THR A 100 0.74 -7.33 -3.06
C THR A 100 0.68 -6.06 -3.91
N VAL A 101 1.04 -4.94 -3.26
CA VAL A 101 1.27 -3.66 -3.90
C VAL A 101 2.61 -3.11 -3.42
N GLU A 102 3.48 -2.78 -4.36
CA GLU A 102 4.78 -2.17 -4.09
C GLU A 102 4.75 -0.69 -4.50
N VAL A 103 5.11 0.18 -3.57
CA VAL A 103 5.11 1.64 -3.75
C VAL A 103 6.55 2.14 -3.70
N LEU A 104 6.98 2.81 -4.77
CA LEU A 104 8.35 3.31 -4.90
C LEU A 104 8.39 4.84 -4.85
N GLY A 105 9.21 5.35 -3.93
CA GLY A 105 9.65 6.73 -3.88
C GLY A 105 10.61 7.07 -5.03
N LEU A 106 10.73 8.35 -5.36
CA LEU A 106 11.71 8.84 -6.34
C LEU A 106 13.16 8.64 -5.90
N ASP A 107 13.40 8.54 -4.59
CA ASP A 107 14.68 8.23 -3.97
C ASP A 107 15.01 6.73 -3.97
N ARG A 108 14.21 5.91 -4.64
CA ARG A 108 14.30 4.44 -4.71
C ARG A 108 14.03 3.73 -3.39
N THR A 109 13.56 4.43 -2.36
CA THR A 109 12.97 3.76 -1.20
C THR A 109 11.65 3.11 -1.61
N LYS A 110 11.34 1.97 -1.00
CA LYS A 110 10.13 1.21 -1.31
C LYS A 110 9.42 0.74 -0.07
N ILE A 111 8.11 0.58 -0.21
CA ILE A 111 7.23 -0.09 0.76
C ILE A 111 6.45 -1.15 -0.01
N VAL A 112 6.53 -2.40 0.44
CA VAL A 112 5.74 -3.53 -0.07
C VAL A 112 4.60 -3.79 0.91
N LEU A 113 3.36 -3.77 0.43
CA LEU A 113 2.17 -4.00 1.24
C LEU A 113 1.48 -5.29 0.83
N LEU A 114 1.06 -6.07 1.82
CA LEU A 114 0.04 -7.10 1.64
C LEU A 114 -1.33 -6.43 1.45
N VAL A 115 -2.06 -6.79 0.41
CA VAL A 115 -3.42 -6.33 0.14
C VAL A 115 -4.40 -7.35 0.70
N VAL A 116 -5.22 -6.93 1.65
CA VAL A 116 -6.34 -7.76 2.12
C VAL A 116 -7.54 -7.54 1.20
N SER A 117 -8.20 -8.60 0.76
CA SER A 117 -9.38 -8.49 -0.11
C SER A 117 -10.43 -7.56 0.51
N PRO A 118 -11.03 -6.63 -0.25
CA PRO A 118 -12.06 -5.72 0.27
C PRO A 118 -13.29 -6.49 0.79
N SER A 119 -13.54 -7.70 0.27
CA SER A 119 -14.63 -8.59 0.68
C SER A 119 -14.26 -9.57 1.80
N ALA A 120 -13.06 -9.47 2.37
CA ALA A 120 -12.66 -10.32 3.50
C ALA A 120 -13.51 -10.01 4.74
N GLU A 121 -13.82 -11.05 5.52
CA GLU A 121 -14.51 -10.90 6.80
C GLU A 121 -13.70 -9.99 7.75
N PRO A 122 -14.33 -9.06 8.48
CA PRO A 122 -13.61 -8.03 9.24
C PRO A 122 -12.62 -8.58 10.27
N ASP A 123 -12.97 -9.65 10.98
CA ASP A 123 -12.10 -10.28 11.97
C ASP A 123 -10.88 -10.93 11.32
N GLN A 124 -11.09 -11.59 10.18
CA GLN A 124 -10.00 -12.19 9.39
C GLN A 124 -9.08 -11.11 8.82
N ALA A 125 -9.65 -10.05 8.25
CA ALA A 125 -8.90 -8.92 7.73
C ALA A 125 -8.05 -8.28 8.83
N HIS A 126 -8.62 -8.08 10.02
CA HIS A 126 -7.91 -7.53 11.17
C HIS A 126 -6.72 -8.42 11.58
N ALA A 127 -6.94 -9.73 11.68
CA ALA A 127 -5.89 -10.68 12.03
C ALA A 127 -4.74 -10.67 11.01
N ILE A 128 -5.06 -10.72 9.71
CA ILE A 128 -4.05 -10.66 8.63
C ILE A 128 -3.25 -9.36 8.73
N MET A 129 -3.92 -8.22 8.94
CA MET A 129 -3.26 -6.92 9.05
C MET A 129 -2.33 -6.84 10.27
N MET A 130 -2.70 -7.44 11.40
CA MET A 130 -1.88 -7.51 12.60
C MET A 130 -0.62 -8.34 12.38
N ILE A 131 -0.76 -9.50 11.73
CA ILE A 131 0.35 -10.41 11.45
C ILE A 131 1.31 -9.74 10.46
N ALA A 132 0.83 -9.21 9.35
CA ALA A 132 1.68 -8.56 8.34
C ALA A 132 2.43 -7.33 8.89
N ALA A 133 1.86 -6.63 9.88
CA ALA A 133 2.50 -5.47 10.51
C ALA A 133 3.41 -5.82 11.71
N SER A 134 3.47 -7.08 12.12
CA SER A 134 4.33 -7.53 13.23
C SER A 134 5.79 -7.62 12.78
N SER A 135 6.69 -7.01 13.54
CA SER A 135 8.13 -6.85 13.20
C SER A 135 8.94 -8.15 13.14
N ASP A 136 8.39 -9.27 13.60
CA ASP A 136 9.05 -10.58 13.64
C ASP A 136 8.67 -11.47 12.43
N ASN A 137 7.70 -11.06 11.61
CA ASN A 137 7.19 -11.92 10.54
C ASN A 137 8.06 -11.88 9.28
N ALA A 138 8.86 -12.94 9.13
CA ALA A 138 9.63 -13.30 7.93
C ALA A 138 8.88 -14.20 6.94
N SER A 139 7.61 -14.55 7.24
CA SER A 139 6.84 -15.53 6.49
C SER A 139 6.53 -15.08 5.05
N PRO A 140 6.67 -15.95 4.04
CA PRO A 140 6.22 -15.65 2.68
C PRO A 140 4.68 -15.46 2.64
N VAL A 141 4.20 -14.65 1.68
CA VAL A 141 2.77 -14.27 1.53
C VAL A 141 1.83 -15.48 1.51
N ALA A 142 2.24 -16.61 0.93
CA ALA A 142 1.48 -17.86 0.92
C ALA A 142 1.23 -18.43 2.34
N GLY A 143 2.14 -18.23 3.29
CA GLY A 143 1.97 -18.65 4.69
C GLY A 143 1.06 -17.72 5.50
N LEU A 144 0.94 -16.45 5.09
CA LEU A 144 0.02 -15.48 5.72
C LEU A 144 -1.44 -15.70 5.30
N LEU A 145 -1.67 -16.36 4.17
CA LEU A 145 -3.00 -16.67 3.63
C LEU A 145 -3.53 -18.06 4.05
N MET A 146 -2.68 -18.92 4.61
CA MET A 146 -3.03 -20.30 5.01
C MET A 146 -3.36 -20.49 6.50
N ILE A 147 -3.48 -19.41 7.27
CA ILE A 147 -3.97 -19.49 8.65
C ILE A 147 -5.50 -19.66 8.64
N SER A 148 -5.93 -20.90 8.39
CA SER A 148 -7.27 -21.37 8.75
C SER A 148 -7.43 -21.33 10.27
N PRO A 149 -8.65 -21.07 10.79
CA PRO A 149 -8.95 -21.18 12.21
C PRO A 149 -9.10 -22.66 12.59
N GLU A 150 -8.00 -23.41 12.67
CA GLU A 150 -8.05 -24.81 13.15
C GLU A 150 -6.97 -25.16 14.16
N GLU A 151 -6.57 -24.21 15.01
CA GLU A 151 -5.76 -24.53 16.18
C GLU A 151 -6.36 -23.91 17.46
N ARG A 152 -7.61 -24.32 17.70
CA ARG A 152 -8.37 -24.07 18.92
C ARG A 152 -8.87 -25.37 19.56
N GLU A 153 -8.20 -26.51 19.33
CA GLU A 153 -8.56 -27.73 20.06
C GLU A 153 -7.35 -28.68 20.16
N THR A 154 -6.56 -28.54 21.24
CA THR A 154 -5.78 -29.62 21.87
C THR A 154 -5.10 -29.06 23.11
N ARG A 155 -5.91 -28.76 24.13
CA ARG A 155 -5.54 -28.81 25.56
C ARG A 155 -6.79 -28.48 26.38
N GLY A 156 -7.58 -29.52 26.62
CA GLY A 156 -8.61 -29.63 27.66
C GLY A 156 -8.60 -31.06 28.13
#